data_AF-A0A3S3YXH0-F1
#
_entry.id   AF-A0A3S3YXH0-F1
#
_cell.length_a   1.000
_cell.length_b   1.000
_cell.length_c   1.000
_cell.angle_alpha   90.00
_cell.angle_beta   90.00
_cell.angle_gamma   90.00
#
_symmetry.space_group_name_H-M   'P 1'
#
loop_
_entity.id
_entity.type
_entity.pdbx_description
1 polymer ?
#
loop_
_entity_poly.entity_id
_entity_poly.type
_entity_poly.pdbx_seq_one_letter_code
_entity_poly.pdbx_strand_id
1 'polypeptide(L)'
;MKKILFAFLIASVSLVHAQTVPVSGTVTDQQGNPVPFAFVVDSQHPYATYSDQNGSFSLKADPASNLFVSAAFHSEVKVKIDNPANVKVLLPLDSGSTGPAKTEKENNFFKPDESRIDHVQSINHIGTGADQGLHGSRYLFENWVHGFAISPKDSIKQDATYLFNYDKITGSLMFTRTRKTAMLVEKNEIKGFTLFDENAVPSTFEEVSAIDNKRYVQVLAHGPKYKIYRTLTTKFVKADFTTNGFTSSGHNYDEYKDESTYYCVVGTGQPQKFELRSKAIKAVFASEPDKVKKFFADNEGDIDDNYIKALGEYMNQ
;
A
#
# COMPACT_ATOMS: atom_id res chain seq x y z
N MET A 1 53.76 -27.26 30.15
CA MET A 1 53.89 -26.69 28.79
C MET A 1 52.54 -26.74 28.08
N LYS A 2 52.03 -25.55 27.76
CA LYS A 2 51.23 -25.19 26.58
C LYS A 2 49.91 -25.94 26.25
N LYS A 3 48.82 -25.19 26.50
CA LYS A 3 47.74 -24.83 25.55
C LYS A 3 46.82 -25.94 25.04
N ILE A 4 45.67 -26.11 25.68
CA ILE A 4 44.40 -26.36 24.96
C ILE A 4 43.31 -25.53 25.65
N LEU A 5 43.17 -24.29 25.17
CA LEU A 5 42.04 -23.41 25.47
C LEU A 5 41.74 -22.70 24.17
N PHE A 6 40.90 -23.29 23.33
CA PHE A 6 40.41 -22.64 22.12
C PHE A 6 39.12 -23.30 21.63
N ALA A 7 38.20 -22.46 21.15
CA ALA A 7 36.98 -22.77 20.41
C ALA A 7 35.69 -23.03 21.23
N PHE A 8 35.16 -21.97 21.82
CA PHE A 8 33.71 -21.74 21.92
C PHE A 8 33.43 -20.26 21.61
N LEU A 9 33.59 -19.88 20.35
CA LEU A 9 33.17 -18.57 19.83
C LEU A 9 32.61 -18.77 18.43
N ILE A 10 31.39 -19.28 18.35
CA ILE A 10 30.64 -19.33 17.09
C ILE A 10 29.35 -18.53 17.30
N ALA A 11 29.41 -17.31 16.77
CA ALA A 11 28.33 -16.56 16.15
C ALA A 11 27.03 -16.39 16.94
N SER A 12 27.04 -15.48 17.92
CA SER A 12 25.88 -14.62 18.14
C SER A 12 25.73 -13.71 16.91
N VAL A 13 25.03 -14.19 15.87
CA VAL A 13 24.45 -13.31 14.86
C VAL A 13 23.35 -12.53 15.59
N SER A 14 23.73 -11.41 16.19
CA SER A 14 22.77 -10.40 16.60
C SER A 14 22.06 -9.99 15.32
N LEU A 15 20.80 -10.40 15.18
CA LEU A 15 19.86 -9.75 14.27
C LEU A 15 19.81 -8.29 14.72
N VAL A 16 20.61 -7.46 14.07
CA VAL A 16 20.54 -6.00 14.18
C VAL A 16 19.16 -5.66 13.66
N HIS A 17 18.20 -5.52 14.57
CA HIS A 17 16.94 -4.88 14.25
C HIS A 17 17.31 -3.42 14.02
N ALA A 18 17.36 -3.01 12.75
CA ALA A 18 17.51 -1.60 12.41
C ALA A 18 16.39 -0.83 13.12
N GLN A 19 16.77 0.02 14.07
CA GLN A 19 15.81 0.84 14.80
C GLN A 19 15.30 1.90 13.84
N THR A 20 14.10 1.72 13.32
CA THR A 20 13.49 2.73 12.44
C THR A 20 13.03 3.93 13.26
N VAL A 21 13.22 5.14 12.73
CA VAL A 21 12.68 6.39 13.28
C VAL A 21 11.64 6.99 12.33
N PRO A 22 10.63 7.72 12.82
CA PRO A 22 9.80 8.53 11.95
C PRO A 22 10.66 9.65 11.34
N VAL A 23 10.62 9.75 10.01
CA VAL A 23 11.28 10.79 9.23
C VAL A 23 10.23 11.57 8.45
N SER A 24 10.24 12.89 8.60
CA SER A 24 9.37 13.83 7.91
C SER A 24 10.16 14.97 7.28
N GLY A 25 9.62 15.54 6.21
CA GLY A 25 10.32 16.58 5.48
C GLY A 25 9.51 17.18 4.35
N THR A 26 10.16 18.02 3.56
CA THR A 26 9.59 18.64 2.36
C THR A 26 10.49 18.45 1.14
N VAL A 27 9.87 18.33 -0.02
CA VAL A 27 10.51 18.27 -1.34
C VAL A 27 10.12 19.50 -2.13
N THR A 28 11.12 20.29 -2.54
CA THR A 28 10.92 21.51 -3.34
C THR A 28 11.82 21.54 -4.57
N ASP A 29 11.41 22.25 -5.61
CA ASP A 29 12.23 22.56 -6.77
C ASP A 29 13.24 23.70 -6.48
N GLN A 30 14.03 24.08 -7.50
CA GLN A 30 15.03 25.15 -7.41
C GLN A 30 14.42 26.55 -7.18
N GLN A 31 13.14 26.72 -7.46
CA GLN A 31 12.39 27.96 -7.28
C GLN A 31 11.69 27.99 -5.90
N GLY A 32 11.77 26.91 -5.13
CA GLY A 32 11.13 26.77 -3.83
C GLY A 32 9.67 26.32 -3.90
N ASN A 33 9.18 25.91 -5.07
CA ASN A 33 7.83 25.36 -5.20
C ASN A 33 7.81 23.91 -4.68
N PRO A 34 6.71 23.45 -4.07
CA PRO A 34 6.56 22.07 -3.66
C PRO A 34 6.55 21.12 -4.86
N VAL A 35 7.19 19.96 -4.72
CA VAL A 35 7.15 18.88 -5.71
C VAL A 35 6.19 17.80 -5.20
N PRO A 36 4.95 17.73 -5.71
CA PRO A 36 3.99 16.72 -5.31
C PRO A 36 4.35 15.35 -5.91
N PHE A 37 4.00 14.28 -5.19
CA PHE A 37 4.26 12.89 -5.59
C PHE A 37 5.74 12.63 -5.98
N ALA A 38 6.68 13.27 -5.29
CA ALA A 38 8.07 12.84 -5.29
C ALA A 38 8.18 11.53 -4.52
N PHE A 39 8.78 10.52 -5.13
CA PHE A 39 9.05 9.25 -4.50
C PHE A 39 10.24 9.38 -3.56
N VAL A 40 10.07 8.98 -2.30
CA VAL A 40 11.09 9.05 -1.24
C VAL A 40 11.32 7.65 -0.71
N VAL A 41 12.56 7.16 -0.75
CA VAL A 41 12.92 5.80 -0.33
C VAL A 41 14.19 5.75 0.51
N ASP A 42 14.19 4.91 1.54
CA ASP A 42 15.37 4.58 2.33
C ASP A 42 16.39 3.80 1.49
N SER A 43 17.65 4.22 1.54
CA SER A 43 18.73 3.65 0.71
C SER A 43 19.11 2.21 1.03
N GLN A 44 18.71 1.69 2.19
CA GLN A 44 19.09 0.36 2.68
C GLN A 44 17.87 -0.56 2.87
N HIS A 45 16.70 0.00 3.10
CA HIS A 45 15.48 -0.74 3.41
C HIS A 45 14.36 -0.39 2.44
N PRO A 46 13.39 -1.28 2.19
CA PRO A 46 12.26 -1.01 1.32
C PRO A 46 11.20 -0.11 1.97
N TYR A 47 11.63 0.85 2.79
CA TYR A 47 10.75 1.86 3.36
C TYR A 47 10.64 3.02 2.38
N ALA A 48 9.43 3.27 1.89
CA ALA A 48 9.20 4.30 0.90
C ALA A 48 7.84 4.98 1.09
N THR A 49 7.75 6.19 0.57
CA THR A 49 6.53 7.00 0.56
C THR A 49 6.53 7.92 -0.65
N TYR A 50 5.44 8.65 -0.84
CA TYR A 50 5.35 9.77 -1.77
C TYR A 50 5.16 11.07 -0.98
N SER A 51 5.63 12.19 -1.53
CA SER A 51 5.22 13.51 -1.02
C SER A 51 3.77 13.82 -1.39
N ASP A 52 3.10 14.56 -0.53
CA ASP A 52 1.74 15.07 -0.73
C ASP A 52 1.71 16.26 -1.70
N GLN A 53 0.51 16.84 -1.89
CA GLN A 53 0.30 18.00 -2.76
C GLN A 53 1.12 19.23 -2.37
N ASN A 54 1.53 19.34 -1.11
CA ASN A 54 2.37 20.42 -0.58
C ASN A 54 3.85 20.04 -0.55
N GLY A 55 4.24 18.93 -1.19
CA GLY A 55 5.61 18.42 -1.18
C GLY A 55 6.04 17.86 0.17
N SER A 56 5.14 17.71 1.15
CA SER A 56 5.46 17.17 2.47
C SER A 56 5.45 15.64 2.45
N PHE A 57 6.35 14.99 3.17
CA PHE A 57 6.39 13.54 3.26
C PHE A 57 6.62 13.05 4.68
N SER A 58 6.24 11.80 4.94
CA SER A 58 6.53 11.09 6.18
C SER A 58 6.69 9.59 5.92
N LEU A 59 7.73 8.99 6.48
CA LEU A 59 7.98 7.54 6.46
C LEU A 59 8.73 7.09 7.73
N LYS A 60 8.73 5.79 8.00
CA LYS A 60 9.70 5.19 8.93
C LYS A 60 10.96 4.86 8.13
N ALA A 61 12.15 5.22 8.61
CA ALA A 61 13.41 4.94 7.95
C ALA A 61 14.51 4.59 8.95
N ASP A 62 15.59 3.96 8.50
CA ASP A 62 16.79 3.79 9.30
C ASP A 62 17.51 5.14 9.42
N PRO A 63 17.74 5.68 10.64
CA PRO A 63 18.42 6.95 10.80
C PRO A 63 19.87 6.97 10.27
N ALA A 64 20.51 5.81 10.09
CA ALA A 64 21.84 5.69 9.50
C ALA A 64 21.81 5.63 7.95
N SER A 65 20.63 5.48 7.35
CA SER A 65 20.45 5.48 5.89
C SER A 65 20.51 6.89 5.29
N ASN A 66 20.59 6.94 3.96
CA ASN A 66 20.23 8.11 3.18
C ASN A 66 18.82 7.92 2.62
N LEU A 67 18.18 9.01 2.21
CA LEU A 67 17.01 8.98 1.36
C LEU A 67 17.42 9.18 -0.10
N PHE A 68 16.87 8.38 -1.00
CA PHE A 68 16.83 8.71 -2.42
C PHE A 68 15.47 9.32 -2.74
N VAL A 69 15.48 10.44 -3.46
CA VAL A 69 14.28 11.17 -3.83
C VAL A 69 14.26 11.40 -5.33
N SER A 70 13.16 11.03 -5.98
CA SER A 70 12.98 11.17 -7.42
C SER A 70 11.56 11.61 -7.77
N ALA A 71 11.39 12.29 -8.89
CA ALA A 71 10.08 12.69 -9.41
C ALA A 71 10.15 12.79 -10.94
N ALA A 72 9.00 12.76 -11.61
CA ALA A 72 8.95 12.93 -13.06
C ALA A 72 9.55 14.28 -13.48
N PHE A 73 10.41 14.29 -14.50
CA PHE A 73 11.13 15.48 -15.00
C PHE A 73 12.17 16.09 -14.04
N HIS A 74 12.48 15.40 -12.94
CA HIS A 74 13.52 15.81 -12.00
C HIS A 74 14.63 14.76 -11.90
N SER A 75 15.86 15.19 -11.64
CA SER A 75 16.96 14.27 -11.37
C SER A 75 16.86 13.71 -9.95
N GLU A 76 17.20 12.43 -9.78
CA GLU A 76 17.27 11.80 -8.45
C GLU A 76 18.32 12.47 -7.57
N VAL A 77 18.00 12.65 -6.29
CA VAL A 77 18.91 13.21 -5.28
C VAL A 77 19.05 12.26 -4.10
N LYS A 78 20.27 12.15 -3.58
CA LYS A 78 20.59 11.46 -2.34
C LYS A 78 20.72 12.46 -1.19
N VAL A 79 19.95 12.27 -0.12
CA VAL A 79 19.88 13.18 1.04
C VAL A 79 20.18 12.42 2.32
N LYS A 80 20.98 13.00 3.22
CA LYS A 80 21.25 12.43 4.55
C LYS A 80 20.10 12.72 5.52
N ILE A 81 19.83 11.79 6.43
CA ILE A 81 18.84 11.95 7.49
C ILE A 81 19.52 12.61 8.70
N ASP A 82 19.85 13.90 8.58
CA ASP A 82 20.54 14.63 9.66
C ASP A 82 19.55 15.16 10.73
N ASN A 83 18.35 15.57 10.30
CA ASN A 83 17.25 15.98 11.17
C ASN A 83 15.97 15.22 10.77
N PRO A 84 15.68 14.05 11.38
CA PRO A 84 14.54 13.22 11.03
C PRO A 84 13.21 13.96 10.99
N ALA A 85 12.97 14.94 11.86
CA ALA A 85 11.70 15.65 11.91
C ALA A 85 11.51 16.72 10.81
N ASN A 86 12.59 17.13 10.13
CA ASN A 86 12.56 18.23 9.16
C ASN A 86 13.66 18.08 8.10
N VAL A 87 13.58 17.02 7.31
CA VAL A 87 14.47 16.81 6.17
C VAL A 87 14.06 17.74 5.03
N LYS A 88 14.99 18.53 4.51
CA LYS A 88 14.75 19.41 3.35
C LYS A 88 15.39 18.84 2.11
N VAL A 89 14.59 18.62 1.08
CA VAL A 89 15.04 18.05 -0.19
C VAL A 89 14.87 19.08 -1.29
N LEU A 90 15.98 19.42 -1.95
CA LEU A 90 15.99 20.24 -3.15
C LEU A 90 16.11 19.33 -4.36
N LEU A 91 15.07 19.26 -5.19
CA LEU A 91 14.99 18.34 -6.32
C LEU A 91 15.18 19.11 -7.65
N PRO A 92 16.36 19.06 -8.29
CA PRO A 92 16.64 19.83 -9.50
C PRO A 92 15.87 19.27 -10.70
N LEU A 93 15.49 20.16 -11.61
CA LEU A 93 14.94 19.76 -12.91
C LEU A 93 15.98 18.99 -13.71
N ASP A 94 15.54 17.92 -14.37
CA ASP A 94 16.39 17.16 -15.26
C ASP A 94 16.64 17.96 -16.55
N SER A 95 17.83 18.56 -16.64
CA SER A 95 18.27 19.37 -17.78
C SER A 95 18.42 18.56 -19.09
N GLY A 96 18.25 17.24 -19.05
CA GLY A 96 18.28 16.34 -20.21
C GLY A 96 16.91 15.88 -20.72
N SER A 97 15.80 16.19 -20.06
CA SER A 97 14.47 15.62 -20.38
C SER A 97 13.64 16.47 -21.35
N THR A 98 14.06 16.56 -22.62
CA THR A 98 13.16 17.05 -23.68
C THR A 98 12.13 15.99 -24.04
N GLY A 99 10.97 16.00 -23.38
CA GLY A 99 9.77 15.26 -23.80
C GLY A 99 9.88 13.72 -23.79
N PRO A 100 8.79 13.01 -24.13
CA PRO A 100 8.76 11.56 -24.04
C PRO A 100 9.79 10.98 -25.00
N ALA A 101 10.70 10.17 -24.46
CA ALA A 101 11.73 9.49 -25.22
C ALA A 101 11.11 8.72 -26.39
N LYS A 102 11.81 8.80 -27.54
CA LYS A 102 11.52 8.07 -28.76
C LYS A 102 11.35 6.57 -28.47
N THR A 103 10.52 5.94 -29.29
CA THR A 103 10.14 4.53 -29.35
C THR A 103 11.32 3.55 -29.21
N GLU A 104 11.82 3.37 -28.00
CA GLU A 104 12.56 2.19 -27.60
C GLU A 104 11.53 1.12 -27.22
N LYS A 105 11.77 -0.14 -27.59
CA LYS A 105 10.94 -1.28 -27.17
C LYS A 105 10.68 -1.13 -25.67
N GLU A 106 9.42 -0.90 -25.29
CA GLU A 106 9.04 -0.60 -23.92
C GLU A 106 9.39 -1.79 -23.02
N ASN A 107 10.55 -1.73 -22.37
CA ASN A 107 10.93 -2.70 -21.36
C ASN A 107 10.13 -2.36 -20.10
N ASN A 108 8.94 -2.95 -19.97
CA ASN A 108 8.18 -2.85 -18.74
C ASN A 108 8.97 -3.48 -17.58
N PHE A 109 9.03 -2.80 -16.44
CA PHE A 109 9.70 -3.36 -15.25
C PHE A 109 8.88 -4.49 -14.57
N PHE A 110 7.60 -4.60 -14.95
CA PHE A 110 6.78 -5.79 -14.73
C PHE A 110 6.62 -6.56 -16.02
N LYS A 111 6.69 -7.89 -15.92
CA LYS A 111 6.12 -8.73 -16.97
C LYS A 111 4.60 -8.69 -16.89
N PRO A 112 3.90 -8.47 -18.01
CA PRO A 112 2.47 -8.63 -18.04
C PRO A 112 2.10 -10.11 -17.83
N ASP A 113 1.03 -10.38 -17.08
CA ASP A 113 0.50 -11.75 -16.95
C ASP A 113 -0.08 -12.23 -18.29
N GLU A 114 0.71 -13.02 -19.02
CA GLU A 114 0.37 -13.52 -20.36
C GLU A 114 -0.71 -14.62 -20.33
N SER A 115 -0.90 -15.27 -19.18
CA SER A 115 -1.88 -16.35 -19.01
C SER A 115 -3.31 -15.84 -18.86
N ARG A 116 -3.45 -14.59 -18.43
CA ARG A 116 -4.73 -13.89 -18.27
C ARG A 116 -4.91 -12.95 -19.46
N ILE A 117 -5.13 -13.56 -20.63
CA ILE A 117 -5.53 -12.88 -21.88
C ILE A 117 -6.99 -12.38 -21.77
N ASP A 118 -7.33 -11.69 -20.68
CA ASP A 118 -8.42 -10.73 -20.72
C ASP A 118 -7.77 -9.43 -21.16
N HIS A 119 -7.76 -9.26 -22.48
CA HIS A 119 -7.47 -8.06 -23.27
C HIS A 119 -7.04 -6.83 -22.49
N VAL A 120 -5.95 -6.19 -22.95
CA VAL A 120 -5.81 -4.72 -23.01
C VAL A 120 -7.18 -4.07 -22.80
N GLN A 121 -7.54 -3.81 -21.55
CA GLN A 121 -8.85 -3.25 -21.25
C GLN A 121 -8.73 -1.86 -21.84
N SER A 122 -9.56 -1.52 -22.83
CA SER A 122 -9.62 -0.12 -23.27
C SER A 122 -10.01 0.66 -22.03
N ILE A 123 -9.06 1.42 -21.46
CA ILE A 123 -9.21 1.95 -20.11
C ILE A 123 -10.13 3.15 -20.04
N ASN A 124 -11.05 3.28 -21.01
CA ASN A 124 -11.95 4.41 -21.12
C ASN A 124 -12.91 4.52 -19.91
N HIS A 125 -12.96 3.51 -19.03
CA HIS A 125 -13.74 3.52 -17.78
C HIS A 125 -12.98 2.82 -16.63
N ILE A 126 -11.90 3.44 -16.12
CA ILE A 126 -11.71 3.41 -14.67
C ILE A 126 -12.48 4.62 -14.17
N GLY A 127 -13.66 4.35 -13.64
CA GLY A 127 -14.65 5.33 -13.23
C GLY A 127 -15.92 4.60 -12.82
N THR A 128 -16.67 5.16 -11.87
CA THR A 128 -18.01 4.68 -11.53
C THR A 128 -18.91 4.97 -12.74
N GLY A 129 -19.64 3.99 -13.26
CA GLY A 129 -20.65 4.22 -14.31
C GLY A 129 -21.88 4.93 -13.75
N ALA A 130 -21.68 5.92 -12.89
CA ALA A 130 -22.72 6.59 -12.12
C ALA A 130 -23.72 7.32 -13.03
N ASP A 131 -23.26 7.75 -14.21
CA ASP A 131 -24.06 8.30 -15.30
C ASP A 131 -24.92 7.24 -16.03
N GLN A 132 -24.62 5.95 -15.83
CA GLN A 132 -25.35 4.80 -16.37
C GLN A 132 -26.16 4.03 -15.31
N GLY A 133 -26.28 4.56 -14.09
CA GLY A 133 -26.98 3.87 -13.00
C GLY A 133 -26.19 2.69 -12.40
N LEU A 134 -24.86 2.73 -12.48
CA LEU A 134 -23.96 1.77 -11.84
C LEU A 134 -23.34 2.38 -10.57
N HIS A 135 -23.61 1.78 -9.43
CA HIS A 135 -23.13 2.22 -8.13
C HIS A 135 -21.86 1.46 -7.71
N GLY A 136 -20.92 2.14 -7.05
CA GLY A 136 -19.67 1.55 -6.61
C GLY A 136 -18.67 1.28 -7.76
N SER A 137 -17.56 0.60 -7.44
CA SER A 137 -16.49 0.34 -8.40
C SER A 137 -15.90 -1.05 -8.23
N ARG A 138 -15.55 -1.69 -9.35
CA ARG A 138 -14.70 -2.89 -9.40
C ARG A 138 -13.28 -2.61 -8.91
N TYR A 139 -12.81 -1.39 -9.11
CA TYR A 139 -11.44 -0.98 -8.83
C TYR A 139 -11.34 -0.33 -7.46
N LEU A 140 -10.16 -0.44 -6.83
CA LEU A 140 -9.90 0.17 -5.54
C LEU A 140 -10.01 1.70 -5.59
N PHE A 141 -9.46 2.30 -6.65
CA PHE A 141 -9.53 3.74 -6.89
C PHE A 141 -10.33 4.06 -8.14
N GLU A 142 -11.01 5.21 -8.14
CA GLU A 142 -11.70 5.73 -9.32
C GLU A 142 -10.73 6.27 -10.37
N ASN A 143 -9.51 6.61 -9.98
CA ASN A 143 -8.45 7.10 -10.85
C ASN A 143 -7.23 6.19 -10.77
N TRP A 144 -6.39 6.24 -11.82
CA TRP A 144 -5.05 5.69 -11.78
C TRP A 144 -4.19 6.45 -10.76
N VAL A 145 -3.54 5.71 -9.86
CA VAL A 145 -2.81 6.29 -8.73
C VAL A 145 -1.32 5.99 -8.77
N HIS A 146 -0.53 6.77 -8.04
CA HIS A 146 0.87 6.46 -7.81
C HIS A 146 1.01 5.27 -6.86
N GLY A 147 2.13 4.55 -6.98
CA GLY A 147 2.40 3.41 -6.13
C GLY A 147 3.74 2.78 -6.45
N PHE A 148 4.10 1.80 -5.63
CA PHE A 148 5.28 0.97 -5.82
C PHE A 148 4.96 -0.46 -5.40
N ALA A 149 5.74 -1.41 -5.90
CA ALA A 149 5.66 -2.80 -5.49
C ALA A 149 6.95 -3.29 -4.85
N ILE A 150 6.85 -4.33 -4.03
CA ILE A 150 7.98 -5.00 -3.39
C ILE A 150 8.13 -6.38 -4.04
N SER A 151 9.31 -6.64 -4.60
CA SER A 151 9.65 -7.96 -5.14
C SER A 151 9.82 -9.01 -4.04
N PRO A 152 9.79 -10.32 -4.37
CA PRO A 152 10.09 -11.39 -3.42
C PRO A 152 11.46 -11.26 -2.74
N LYS A 153 12.40 -10.52 -3.34
CA LYS A 153 13.75 -10.26 -2.83
C LYS A 153 13.88 -8.94 -2.05
N ASP A 154 12.76 -8.36 -1.61
CA ASP A 154 12.74 -7.09 -0.86
C ASP A 154 13.24 -5.85 -1.63
N SER A 155 13.39 -5.96 -2.95
CA SER A 155 13.70 -4.81 -3.80
C SER A 155 12.41 -4.07 -4.18
N ILE A 156 12.43 -2.74 -4.07
CA ILE A 156 11.37 -1.86 -4.57
C ILE A 156 11.37 -1.87 -6.10
N LYS A 157 10.18 -1.97 -6.68
CA LYS A 157 9.91 -1.73 -8.08
C LYS A 157 9.02 -0.49 -8.23
N GLN A 158 9.59 0.60 -8.74
CA GLN A 158 8.93 1.89 -8.88
C GLN A 158 9.46 2.62 -10.13
N ASP A 159 8.59 3.38 -10.79
CA ASP A 159 8.93 4.30 -11.88
C ASP A 159 7.88 5.41 -11.91
N ALA A 160 8.31 6.67 -12.03
CA ALA A 160 7.42 7.83 -11.96
C ALA A 160 6.39 7.92 -13.12
N THR A 161 6.64 7.23 -14.23
CA THR A 161 5.73 7.16 -15.39
C THR A 161 4.64 6.11 -15.23
N TYR A 162 4.74 5.22 -14.24
CA TYR A 162 3.75 4.18 -14.00
C TYR A 162 2.70 4.65 -13.02
N LEU A 163 1.47 4.27 -13.34
CA LEU A 163 0.31 4.41 -12.47
C LEU A 163 -0.35 3.06 -12.30
N PHE A 164 -1.08 2.93 -11.21
CA PHE A 164 -1.57 1.66 -10.69
C PHE A 164 -3.05 1.73 -10.33
N ASN A 165 -3.67 0.56 -10.29
CA ASN A 165 -4.94 0.35 -9.62
C ASN A 165 -5.04 -1.12 -9.20
N TYR A 166 -6.01 -1.45 -8.37
CA TYR A 166 -6.24 -2.81 -7.90
C TYR A 166 -7.64 -3.27 -8.26
N ASP A 167 -7.74 -4.38 -8.97
CA ASP A 167 -9.02 -4.98 -9.32
C ASP A 167 -9.53 -5.84 -8.16
N LYS A 168 -10.54 -5.34 -7.44
CA LYS A 168 -11.11 -6.00 -6.27
C LYS A 168 -11.91 -7.27 -6.63
N ILE A 169 -12.28 -7.47 -7.89
CA ILE A 169 -12.95 -8.69 -8.34
C ILE A 169 -11.92 -9.78 -8.64
N THR A 170 -10.82 -9.47 -9.34
CA THR A 170 -9.83 -10.50 -9.69
C THR A 170 -8.72 -10.66 -8.65
N GLY A 171 -8.50 -9.66 -7.79
CA GLY A 171 -7.43 -9.63 -6.81
C GLY A 171 -6.06 -9.31 -7.40
N SER A 172 -6.02 -8.59 -8.52
CA SER A 172 -4.80 -8.37 -9.31
C SER A 172 -4.38 -6.90 -9.27
N LEU A 173 -3.07 -6.66 -9.14
CA LEU A 173 -2.50 -5.33 -9.36
C LEU A 173 -2.47 -5.04 -10.86
N MET A 174 -2.93 -3.86 -11.24
CA MET A 174 -2.95 -3.34 -12.60
C MET A 174 -1.98 -2.18 -12.71
N PHE A 175 -1.38 -2.01 -13.89
CA PHE A 175 -0.51 -0.87 -14.17
C PHE A 175 -0.70 -0.30 -15.58
N THR A 176 -0.36 0.98 -15.75
CA THR A 176 -0.35 1.68 -17.03
C THR A 176 0.73 2.76 -17.04
N ARG A 177 1.23 3.11 -18.23
CA ARG A 177 2.06 4.30 -18.46
C ARG A 177 1.33 5.38 -19.25
N THR A 178 0.36 4.97 -20.06
CA THR A 178 -0.29 5.84 -21.06
C THR A 178 -1.74 6.17 -20.72
N ARG A 179 -2.33 5.46 -19.74
CA ARG A 179 -3.77 5.46 -19.44
C ARG A 179 -4.65 5.00 -20.62
N LYS A 180 -4.07 4.50 -21.70
CA LYS A 180 -4.78 3.93 -22.87
C LYS A 180 -4.84 2.41 -22.85
N THR A 181 -3.82 1.78 -22.29
CA THR A 181 -3.74 0.33 -22.08
C THR A 181 -3.38 0.01 -20.63
N ALA A 182 -4.04 -0.98 -20.04
CA ALA A 182 -3.72 -1.52 -18.73
C ALA A 182 -3.12 -2.92 -18.88
N MET A 183 -2.18 -3.26 -18.01
CA MET A 183 -1.59 -4.59 -17.90
C MET A 183 -1.75 -5.12 -16.47
N LEU A 184 -1.83 -6.43 -16.32
CA LEU A 184 -1.84 -7.11 -15.03
C LEU A 184 -0.41 -7.45 -14.61
N VAL A 185 -0.07 -7.20 -13.35
CA VAL A 185 1.22 -7.64 -12.81
C VAL A 185 1.20 -9.15 -12.55
N GLU A 186 2.18 -9.85 -13.08
CA GLU A 186 2.48 -11.25 -12.75
C GLU A 186 2.63 -11.43 -11.23
N LYS A 187 1.79 -12.30 -10.63
CA LYS A 187 1.72 -12.46 -9.17
C LYS A 187 3.06 -12.89 -8.56
N ASN A 188 3.86 -13.68 -9.26
CA ASN A 188 5.15 -14.16 -8.76
C ASN A 188 6.26 -13.09 -8.77
N GLU A 189 6.03 -11.93 -9.39
CA GLU A 189 7.03 -10.85 -9.47
C GLU A 189 7.03 -9.94 -8.25
N ILE A 190 5.97 -9.98 -7.43
CA ILE A 190 5.79 -9.12 -6.27
C ILE A 190 5.24 -9.91 -5.08
N LYS A 191 5.60 -9.51 -3.87
CA LYS A 191 5.00 -10.04 -2.62
C LYS A 191 4.08 -9.04 -1.93
N GLY A 192 4.02 -7.82 -2.44
CA GLY A 192 3.20 -6.74 -1.90
C GLY A 192 3.38 -5.45 -2.68
N PHE A 193 2.53 -4.47 -2.40
CA PHE A 193 2.56 -3.16 -3.05
C PHE A 193 1.87 -2.11 -2.17
N THR A 194 2.16 -0.84 -2.43
CA THR A 194 1.49 0.29 -1.79
C THR A 194 1.02 1.26 -2.85
N LEU A 195 -0.26 1.64 -2.75
CA LEU A 195 -0.92 2.60 -3.65
C LEU A 195 -1.30 3.86 -2.86
N PHE A 196 -1.19 5.02 -3.48
CA PHE A 196 -1.40 6.32 -2.84
C PHE A 196 -2.59 7.03 -3.48
N ASP A 197 -3.59 7.39 -2.68
CA ASP A 197 -4.71 8.17 -3.20
C ASP A 197 -4.28 9.59 -3.63
N GLU A 198 -5.24 10.40 -4.09
CA GLU A 198 -5.00 11.78 -4.51
C GLU A 198 -4.42 12.70 -3.41
N ASN A 199 -4.57 12.30 -2.14
CA ASN A 199 -4.06 13.00 -0.97
C ASN A 199 -2.75 12.38 -0.45
N ALA A 200 -2.14 11.47 -1.22
CA ALA A 200 -0.97 10.70 -0.84
C ALA A 200 -1.16 9.84 0.43
N VAL A 201 -2.39 9.39 0.71
CA VAL A 201 -2.65 8.43 1.78
C VAL A 201 -2.38 7.01 1.28
N PRO A 202 -1.49 6.25 1.95
CA PRO A 202 -1.10 4.92 1.47
C PRO A 202 -2.12 3.84 1.81
N SER A 203 -2.37 2.96 0.85
CA SER A 203 -3.01 1.66 1.01
C SER A 203 -2.02 0.55 0.67
N THR A 204 -1.53 -0.15 1.69
CA THR A 204 -0.53 -1.23 1.56
C THR A 204 -1.20 -2.59 1.51
N PHE A 205 -0.70 -3.45 0.61
CA PHE A 205 -1.17 -4.81 0.38
C PHE A 205 0.00 -5.79 0.41
N GLU A 206 -0.21 -6.96 0.99
CA GLU A 206 0.77 -8.04 1.10
C GLU A 206 0.18 -9.37 0.64
N GLU A 207 1.02 -10.27 0.13
CA GLU A 207 0.65 -11.66 -0.06
C GLU A 207 0.67 -12.39 1.29
N VAL A 208 -0.50 -12.86 1.72
CA VAL A 208 -0.63 -13.67 2.93
C VAL A 208 -1.44 -14.91 2.58
N SER A 209 -0.75 -15.93 2.09
CA SER A 209 -1.35 -17.18 1.57
C SER A 209 -2.20 -17.93 2.61
N ALA A 210 -1.92 -17.75 3.90
CA ALA A 210 -2.73 -18.29 5.00
C ALA A 210 -4.10 -17.63 5.16
N ILE A 211 -4.30 -16.41 4.60
CA ILE A 211 -5.58 -15.70 4.57
C ILE A 211 -6.27 -15.91 3.23
N ASP A 212 -5.56 -15.60 2.13
CA ASP A 212 -6.06 -15.74 0.77
C ASP A 212 -4.88 -16.02 -0.17
N ASN A 213 -4.88 -17.18 -0.80
CA ASN A 213 -3.81 -17.59 -1.72
C ASN A 213 -4.02 -17.06 -3.16
N LYS A 214 -5.14 -16.38 -3.43
CA LYS A 214 -5.46 -15.80 -4.73
C LYS A 214 -5.23 -14.30 -4.73
N ARG A 215 -5.57 -13.61 -3.64
CA ARG A 215 -5.57 -12.15 -3.54
C ARG A 215 -4.46 -11.61 -2.65
N TYR A 216 -4.17 -10.33 -2.81
CA TYR A 216 -3.42 -9.58 -1.81
C TYR A 216 -4.37 -9.11 -0.71
N VAL A 217 -3.87 -9.06 0.51
CA VAL A 217 -4.61 -8.60 1.68
C VAL A 217 -4.12 -7.22 2.07
N GLN A 218 -5.02 -6.32 2.41
CA GLN A 218 -4.65 -4.99 2.87
C GLN A 218 -4.08 -5.06 4.28
N VAL A 219 -3.00 -4.34 4.50
CA VAL A 219 -2.36 -4.19 5.81
C VAL A 219 -2.94 -2.99 6.52
N LEU A 220 -3.64 -3.21 7.63
CA LEU A 220 -4.14 -2.14 8.49
C LEU A 220 -3.12 -1.76 9.56
N ALA A 221 -2.43 -2.76 10.13
CA ALA A 221 -1.35 -2.55 11.08
C ALA A 221 -0.27 -3.61 10.91
N HIS A 222 1.00 -3.20 10.98
CA HIS A 222 2.15 -4.09 10.88
C HIS A 222 3.11 -3.78 12.02
N GLY A 223 3.18 -4.68 13.01
CA GLY A 223 4.17 -4.61 14.06
C GLY A 223 4.66 -5.99 14.51
N PRO A 224 5.63 -6.02 15.44
CA PRO A 224 6.27 -7.27 15.86
C PRO A 224 5.34 -8.18 16.66
N LYS A 225 4.32 -7.62 17.33
CA LYS A 225 3.40 -8.36 18.19
C LYS A 225 2.08 -8.68 17.50
N TYR A 226 1.55 -7.73 16.75
CA TYR A 226 0.29 -7.88 16.03
C TYR A 226 0.43 -7.39 14.60
N LYS A 227 -0.10 -8.18 13.68
CA LYS A 227 -0.41 -7.73 12.33
C LYS A 227 -1.91 -7.82 12.12
N ILE A 228 -2.50 -6.77 11.56
CA ILE A 228 -3.93 -6.73 11.28
C ILE A 228 -4.11 -6.54 9.79
N TYR A 229 -4.92 -7.43 9.22
CA TYR A 229 -5.18 -7.50 7.79
C TYR A 229 -6.67 -7.37 7.51
N ARG A 230 -6.97 -6.89 6.29
CA ARG A 230 -8.31 -6.85 5.72
C ARG A 230 -8.29 -7.46 4.32
N THR A 231 -9.15 -8.43 4.07
CA THR A 231 -9.47 -8.82 2.69
C THR A 231 -10.58 -7.91 2.19
N LEU A 232 -10.41 -7.36 0.99
CA LEU A 232 -11.43 -6.58 0.28
C LEU A 232 -11.81 -7.33 -0.99
N THR A 233 -13.07 -7.73 -1.08
CA THR A 233 -13.63 -8.39 -2.28
C THR A 233 -14.85 -7.63 -2.76
N THR A 234 -15.06 -7.63 -4.07
CA THR A 234 -16.22 -6.97 -4.68
C THR A 234 -17.04 -7.97 -5.46
N LYS A 235 -18.37 -7.83 -5.40
CA LYS A 235 -19.31 -8.58 -6.22
C LYS A 235 -20.15 -7.61 -7.05
N PHE A 236 -20.45 -8.00 -8.28
CA PHE A 236 -21.41 -7.29 -9.11
C PHE A 236 -22.82 -7.80 -8.81
N VAL A 237 -23.71 -6.90 -8.43
CA VAL A 237 -25.12 -7.16 -8.15
C VAL A 237 -25.93 -6.43 -9.22
N LYS A 238 -26.78 -7.16 -9.94
CA LYS A 238 -27.64 -6.57 -10.97
C LYS A 238 -28.87 -5.93 -10.36
N ALA A 239 -29.39 -4.90 -11.03
CA ALA A 239 -30.71 -4.34 -10.77
C ALA A 239 -31.77 -5.45 -10.77
N ASP A 240 -32.61 -5.47 -9.74
CA ASP A 240 -33.69 -6.43 -9.52
C ASP A 240 -35.05 -5.76 -9.34
N PHE A 241 -35.16 -4.51 -9.80
CA PHE A 241 -36.38 -3.72 -9.70
C PHE A 241 -37.57 -4.40 -10.38
N THR A 242 -38.65 -4.52 -9.63
CA THR A 242 -39.95 -5.01 -10.11
C THR A 242 -41.06 -4.06 -9.65
N THR A 243 -42.03 -3.82 -10.53
CA THR A 243 -43.23 -3.04 -10.22
C THR A 243 -44.48 -3.73 -10.77
N ASN A 244 -45.57 -3.73 -10.01
CA ASN A 244 -46.87 -4.24 -10.46
C ASN A 244 -47.90 -3.10 -10.65
N GLY A 245 -47.45 -1.85 -10.69
CA GLY A 245 -48.29 -0.65 -10.78
C GLY A 245 -48.92 -0.18 -9.46
N PHE A 246 -48.94 -1.02 -8.41
CA PHE A 246 -49.42 -0.66 -7.07
C PHE A 246 -48.29 -0.59 -6.03
N THR A 247 -47.29 -1.46 -6.16
CA THR A 247 -46.09 -1.51 -5.33
C THR A 247 -44.86 -1.68 -6.21
N SER A 248 -43.73 -1.15 -5.73
CA SER A 248 -42.42 -1.30 -6.35
C SER A 248 -41.45 -1.89 -5.32
N SER A 249 -40.57 -2.78 -5.75
CA SER A 249 -39.57 -3.44 -4.90
C SER A 249 -38.27 -3.70 -5.66
N GLY A 250 -37.17 -3.94 -4.94
CA GLY A 250 -35.85 -4.10 -5.53
C GLY A 250 -35.15 -2.77 -5.83
N HIS A 251 -33.94 -2.87 -6.39
CA HIS A 251 -33.08 -1.75 -6.77
C HIS A 251 -33.09 -1.58 -8.28
N ASN A 252 -33.22 -0.34 -8.74
CA ASN A 252 -33.24 0.03 -10.15
C ASN A 252 -31.85 0.37 -10.71
N TYR A 253 -30.80 -0.08 -10.04
CA TYR A 253 -29.41 0.18 -10.39
C TYR A 253 -28.58 -1.09 -10.25
N ASP A 254 -27.55 -1.21 -11.09
CA ASP A 254 -26.51 -2.21 -10.89
C ASP A 254 -25.53 -1.69 -9.82
N GLU A 255 -24.92 -2.57 -9.03
CA GLU A 255 -23.93 -2.15 -8.03
C GLU A 255 -22.71 -3.09 -7.95
N TYR A 256 -21.54 -2.51 -7.72
CA TYR A 256 -20.38 -3.19 -7.20
C TYR A 256 -20.38 -3.09 -5.68
N LYS A 257 -20.70 -4.20 -5.03
CA LYS A 257 -20.80 -4.29 -3.57
C LYS A 257 -19.52 -4.87 -2.96
N ASP A 258 -18.91 -4.09 -2.09
CA ASP A 258 -17.71 -4.48 -1.35
C ASP A 258 -18.05 -5.31 -0.11
N GLU A 259 -17.24 -6.32 0.14
CA GLU A 259 -17.28 -7.18 1.33
C GLU A 259 -15.89 -7.22 1.94
N SER A 260 -15.82 -6.92 3.24
CA SER A 260 -14.57 -6.92 4.01
C SER A 260 -14.57 -8.03 5.06
N THR A 261 -13.42 -8.67 5.24
CA THR A 261 -13.16 -9.59 6.37
C THR A 261 -11.84 -9.23 7.03
N TYR A 262 -11.83 -9.20 8.36
CA TYR A 262 -10.69 -8.77 9.15
C TYR A 262 -10.00 -9.95 9.82
N TYR A 263 -8.68 -9.89 9.89
CA TYR A 263 -7.83 -10.92 10.46
C TYR A 263 -6.75 -10.29 11.35
N CYS A 264 -6.45 -10.93 12.47
CA CYS A 264 -5.32 -10.57 13.32
C CYS A 264 -4.35 -11.74 13.40
N VAL A 265 -3.07 -11.45 13.27
CA VAL A 265 -1.97 -12.42 13.47
C VAL A 265 -1.20 -11.97 14.70
N VAL A 266 -1.13 -12.84 15.70
CA VAL A 266 -0.36 -12.60 16.94
C VAL A 266 1.02 -13.24 16.78
N GLY A 267 2.07 -12.43 16.82
CA GLY A 267 3.45 -12.85 16.55
C GLY A 267 3.57 -13.54 15.18
N THR A 268 3.99 -14.81 15.18
CA THR A 268 4.07 -15.67 13.99
C THR A 268 2.94 -16.71 13.92
N GLY A 269 1.85 -16.47 14.66
CA GLY A 269 0.71 -17.38 14.74
C GLY A 269 -0.12 -17.47 13.46
N GLN A 270 -1.22 -18.23 13.53
CA GLN A 270 -2.18 -18.31 12.43
C GLN A 270 -3.12 -17.10 12.43
N PRO A 271 -3.61 -16.64 11.25
CA PRO A 271 -4.60 -15.58 11.17
C PRO A 271 -5.89 -15.93 11.90
N GLN A 272 -6.35 -15.04 12.78
CA GLN A 272 -7.61 -15.14 13.51
C GLN A 272 -8.62 -14.17 12.90
N LYS A 273 -9.68 -14.69 12.29
CA LYS A 273 -10.78 -13.89 11.76
C LYS A 273 -11.57 -13.22 12.89
N PHE A 274 -11.94 -11.96 12.71
CA PHE A 274 -12.80 -11.25 13.65
C PHE A 274 -13.76 -10.28 12.95
N GLU A 275 -14.79 -9.87 13.68
CA GLU A 275 -15.76 -8.86 13.26
C GLU A 275 -15.44 -7.52 13.90
N LEU A 276 -15.84 -6.42 13.24
CA LEU A 276 -15.70 -5.05 13.74
C LEU A 276 -16.69 -4.74 14.87
N ARG A 277 -16.58 -5.47 15.98
CA ARG A 277 -17.39 -5.29 17.18
C ARG A 277 -16.52 -5.48 18.42
N SER A 278 -16.78 -4.68 19.45
CA SER A 278 -15.96 -4.63 20.67
C SER A 278 -15.71 -6.02 21.29
N LYS A 279 -16.74 -6.88 21.34
CA LYS A 279 -16.60 -8.25 21.89
C LYS A 279 -15.63 -9.12 21.10
N ALA A 280 -15.67 -9.07 19.77
CA ALA A 280 -14.80 -9.88 18.92
C ALA A 280 -13.34 -9.40 19.00
N ILE A 281 -13.14 -8.09 19.02
CA ILE A 281 -11.82 -7.48 19.18
C ILE A 281 -11.20 -7.88 20.53
N LYS A 282 -11.94 -7.74 21.64
CA LYS A 282 -11.45 -8.15 22.97
C LYS A 282 -11.02 -9.62 23.04
N ALA A 283 -11.68 -10.50 22.27
CA ALA A 283 -11.32 -11.91 22.22
C ALA A 283 -9.97 -12.15 21.50
N VAL A 284 -9.72 -11.44 20.39
CA VAL A 284 -8.45 -11.52 19.66
C VAL A 284 -7.28 -11.00 20.50
N PHE A 285 -7.49 -9.91 21.22
CA PHE A 285 -6.46 -9.28 22.06
C PHE A 285 -6.55 -9.70 23.53
N ALA A 286 -7.05 -10.90 23.82
CA ALA A 286 -7.28 -11.40 25.18
C ALA A 286 -6.00 -11.55 26.02
N SER A 287 -4.82 -11.53 25.40
CA SER A 287 -3.53 -11.53 26.11
C SER A 287 -3.19 -10.20 26.80
N GLU A 288 -3.88 -9.11 26.42
CA GLU A 288 -3.65 -7.75 26.94
C GLU A 288 -4.98 -7.00 27.17
N PRO A 289 -5.88 -7.53 28.02
CA PRO A 289 -7.23 -7.01 28.16
C PRO A 289 -7.27 -5.56 28.66
N ASP A 290 -6.34 -5.17 29.54
CA ASP A 290 -6.27 -3.81 30.09
C ASP A 290 -5.83 -2.78 29.05
N LYS A 291 -4.91 -3.15 28.16
CA LYS A 291 -4.44 -2.29 27.07
C LYS A 291 -5.57 -2.04 26.08
N VAL A 292 -6.30 -3.08 25.70
CA VAL A 292 -7.47 -2.97 24.82
C VAL A 292 -8.58 -2.15 25.48
N LYS A 293 -8.84 -2.37 26.77
CA LYS A 293 -9.83 -1.60 27.53
C LYS A 293 -9.47 -0.12 27.57
N LYS A 294 -8.19 0.20 27.78
CA LYS A 294 -7.69 1.58 27.75
C LYS A 294 -7.89 2.21 26.37
N PHE A 295 -7.54 1.51 25.29
CA PHE A 295 -7.76 2.01 23.94
C PHE A 295 -9.25 2.33 23.69
N PHE A 296 -10.16 1.42 24.06
CA PHE A 296 -11.60 1.66 23.92
C PHE A 296 -12.11 2.85 24.75
N ALA A 297 -11.50 3.12 25.91
CA ALA A 297 -11.88 4.26 26.74
C ALA A 297 -11.34 5.59 26.19
N ASP A 298 -10.17 5.57 25.55
CA ASP A 298 -9.50 6.74 25.00
C ASP A 298 -9.95 7.07 23.57
N ASN A 299 -10.63 6.15 22.88
CA ASN A 299 -11.04 6.28 21.48
C ASN A 299 -12.53 5.95 21.32
N GLU A 300 -13.32 6.99 21.05
CA GLU A 300 -14.75 6.91 20.73
C GLU A 300 -14.97 6.87 19.20
N GLY A 301 -16.18 6.46 18.78
CA GLY A 301 -16.57 6.42 17.37
C GLY A 301 -16.85 5.03 16.83
N ASP A 302 -17.15 4.97 15.54
CA ASP A 302 -17.42 3.72 14.84
C ASP A 302 -16.14 2.88 14.72
N ILE A 303 -16.28 1.57 14.88
CA ILE A 303 -15.16 0.63 14.72
C ILE A 303 -14.97 0.40 13.21
N ASP A 304 -14.27 1.31 12.56
CA ASP A 304 -13.93 1.28 11.13
C ASP A 304 -12.46 0.88 10.89
N ASP A 305 -11.98 0.98 9.65
CA ASP A 305 -10.58 0.66 9.32
C ASP A 305 -9.57 1.54 10.07
N ASN A 306 -9.89 2.84 10.24
CA ASN A 306 -9.01 3.79 10.90
C ASN A 306 -8.91 3.46 12.39
N TYR A 307 -10.03 3.12 13.01
CA TYR A 307 -10.10 2.64 14.39
C TYR A 307 -9.24 1.38 14.58
N ILE A 308 -9.37 0.40 13.68
CA ILE A 308 -8.61 -0.85 13.74
C ILE A 308 -7.12 -0.64 13.48
N LYS A 309 -6.76 0.24 12.55
CA LYS A 309 -5.37 0.65 12.31
C LYS A 309 -4.76 1.27 13.57
N ALA A 310 -5.43 2.27 14.15
CA ALA A 310 -4.98 2.93 15.38
C ALA A 310 -4.87 1.94 16.55
N LEU A 311 -5.82 1.02 16.69
CA LEU A 311 -5.75 -0.06 17.68
C LEU A 311 -4.51 -0.92 17.44
N GLY A 312 -4.26 -1.37 16.22
CA GLY A 312 -3.11 -2.20 15.90
C GLY A 312 -1.79 -1.50 16.16
N GLU A 313 -1.67 -0.22 15.82
CA GLU A 313 -0.50 0.60 16.14
C GLU A 313 -0.30 0.72 17.66
N TYR A 314 -1.35 1.04 18.41
CA TYR A 314 -1.33 1.12 19.87
C TYR A 314 -0.93 -0.22 20.51
N MET A 315 -1.49 -1.34 20.04
CA MET A 315 -1.18 -2.67 20.57
C MET A 315 0.27 -3.10 20.33
N ASN A 316 0.95 -2.52 19.34
CA ASN A 316 2.36 -2.78 19.03
C ASN A 316 3.37 -1.85 19.73
N GLN A 317 2.91 -0.87 20.50
CA GLN A 317 3.75 -0.04 21.40
C GLN A 317 4.13 -0.80 22.67
#